data_AF-A0A7S4P6J4-F1
#
_entry.id   AF-A0A7S4P6J4-F1
#
_cell.length_a   1.000
_cell.length_b   1.000
_cell.length_c   1.000
_cell.angle_alpha   90.00
_cell.angle_beta   90.00
_cell.angle_gamma   90.00
#
_symmetry.space_group_name_H-M   'P 1'
#
loop_
_entity.id
_entity.type
_entity.pdbx_description
1 polymer ?
#
loop_
_entity_poly.entity_id
_entity_poly.type
_entity_poly.pdbx_seq_one_letter_code
_entity_poly.pdbx_strand_id
1 'polypeptide(L)'
;MEQYKTAGCILVSAYNSDLGDELERNSGYFSRPFDYKKMKENTPFIVQFHSESDHLVPVEVGREVARLLSPTEYIETKNDGHFQAKKYDMFTDAILKHGKFES
;
A
#
# COMPACT_ATOMS: atom_id res chain seq x y z
N MET A 1 -10.95 -1.02 -1.75
CA MET A 1 -10.63 -0.56 -3.12
C MET A 1 -11.40 -1.36 -4.18
N GLU A 2 -11.51 -2.68 -4.13
CA GLU A 2 -12.18 -3.46 -5.21
C GLU A 2 -13.71 -3.31 -5.26
N GLN A 3 -14.37 -3.21 -4.11
CA GLN A 3 -15.84 -3.24 -4.02
C GLN A 3 -16.47 -1.85 -4.05
N TYR A 4 -15.80 -0.86 -3.47
CA TYR A 4 -16.32 0.49 -3.28
C TYR A 4 -15.32 1.54 -3.75
N LYS A 5 -15.85 2.64 -4.29
CA LYS A 5 -15.06 3.83 -4.63
C LYS A 5 -14.50 4.47 -3.36
N THR A 6 -13.26 4.94 -3.43
CA THR A 6 -12.60 5.67 -2.35
C THR A 6 -12.18 7.05 -2.84
N ALA A 7 -11.98 8.00 -1.92
CA ALA A 7 -11.44 9.32 -2.25
C ALA A 7 -9.94 9.28 -2.59
N GLY A 8 -9.25 8.21 -2.17
CA GLY A 8 -7.83 7.97 -2.32
C GLY A 8 -7.42 6.73 -1.53
N CYS A 9 -6.15 6.34 -1.61
CA CYS A 9 -5.57 5.31 -0.75
C CYS A 9 -4.10 5.60 -0.48
N ILE A 10 -3.72 5.50 0.80
CA ILE A 10 -2.32 5.45 1.23
C ILE A 10 -2.04 4.01 1.67
N LEU A 11 -1.10 3.37 0.99
CA LEU A 11 -0.64 2.03 1.29
C LEU A 11 0.71 2.12 2.01
N VAL A 12 0.86 1.46 3.16
CA VAL A 12 2.10 1.44 3.94
C VAL A 12 2.50 -0.01 4.16
N SER A 13 3.72 -0.38 3.73
CA SER A 13 4.24 -1.75 3.78
C SER A 13 3.31 -2.78 3.13
N ALA A 14 2.82 -2.48 1.92
CA ALA A 14 1.84 -3.32 1.24
C ALA A 14 2.42 -4.62 0.69
N TYR A 15 1.58 -5.66 0.69
CA TYR A 15 1.88 -6.99 0.15
C TYR A 15 0.62 -7.63 -0.44
N ASN A 16 0.79 -8.67 -1.26
CA ASN A 16 -0.28 -9.28 -2.04
C ASN A 16 -0.35 -10.83 -1.96
N SER A 17 0.34 -11.43 -1.00
CA SER A 17 0.28 -12.87 -0.73
C SER A 17 0.40 -13.12 0.78
N ASP A 18 0.20 -14.35 1.21
CA ASP A 18 0.39 -14.72 2.62
C ASP A 18 1.87 -14.76 3.07
N LEU A 19 2.81 -14.56 2.15
CA LEU A 19 4.26 -14.63 2.38
C LEU A 19 4.72 -15.98 3.00
N GLY A 20 3.92 -17.04 2.83
CA GLY A 20 4.15 -18.34 3.46
C GLY A 20 3.83 -18.38 4.95
N ASP A 21 3.24 -17.33 5.53
CA ASP A 21 2.81 -17.27 6.92
C ASP A 21 1.39 -17.86 7.08
N GLU A 22 1.22 -18.78 8.04
CA GLU A 22 -0.06 -19.47 8.22
C GLU A 22 -1.14 -18.56 8.79
N LEU A 23 -0.79 -17.57 9.61
CA LEU A 23 -1.76 -16.62 10.16
C LEU A 23 -2.28 -15.72 9.05
N GLU A 24 -1.40 -15.22 8.18
CA GLU A 24 -1.76 -14.44 7.00
C GLU A 24 -2.62 -15.26 6.03
N ARG A 25 -2.27 -16.53 5.79
CA ARG A 25 -3.08 -17.43 4.95
C ARG A 25 -4.50 -17.62 5.51
N ASN A 26 -4.61 -17.77 6.82
CA ASN A 26 -5.87 -17.99 7.52
C ASN A 26 -6.70 -16.70 7.69
N SER A 27 -6.13 -15.52 7.42
CA SER A 27 -6.86 -14.24 7.44
C SER A 27 -7.97 -14.16 6.38
N GLY A 28 -7.84 -14.95 5.31
CA GLY A 28 -8.74 -14.95 4.16
C GLY A 28 -8.45 -13.87 3.11
N TYR A 29 -7.55 -12.92 3.36
CA TYR A 29 -7.23 -11.84 2.40
C TYR A 29 -6.59 -12.36 1.11
N PHE A 30 -5.80 -13.43 1.19
CA PHE A 30 -5.04 -14.00 0.07
C PHE A 30 -5.69 -15.24 -0.56
N SER A 31 -6.95 -15.53 -0.21
CA SER A 31 -7.69 -16.70 -0.70
C SER A 31 -8.09 -16.62 -2.19
N ARG A 32 -7.94 -15.45 -2.81
CA ARG A 32 -8.15 -15.21 -4.25
C ARG A 32 -7.19 -14.13 -4.76
N PRO A 33 -6.95 -14.05 -6.08
CA PRO A 33 -6.25 -12.91 -6.67
C PRO A 33 -6.97 -11.58 -6.41
N PHE A 34 -6.20 -10.52 -6.21
CA PHE A 34 -6.70 -9.15 -6.14
C PHE A 34 -7.10 -8.62 -7.53
N ASP A 35 -8.23 -7.92 -7.62
CA ASP A 35 -8.67 -7.22 -8.83
C ASP A 35 -8.03 -5.83 -8.89
N TYR A 36 -6.75 -5.78 -9.28
CA TYR A 36 -5.99 -4.53 -9.40
C TYR A 36 -6.63 -3.54 -10.39
N LYS A 37 -7.39 -4.02 -11.39
CA LYS A 37 -8.09 -3.15 -12.33
C LYS A 37 -9.18 -2.37 -11.59
N LYS A 38 -10.06 -3.05 -10.86
CA LYS A 38 -11.09 -2.37 -10.06
C LYS A 38 -10.50 -1.46 -8.99
N MET A 39 -9.41 -1.88 -8.34
CA MET A 39 -8.73 -1.03 -7.37
C MET A 39 -8.32 0.32 -7.97
N LYS A 40 -7.73 0.30 -9.18
CA LYS A 40 -7.33 1.52 -9.88
C LYS A 40 -8.52 2.35 -10.38
N GLU A 41 -9.59 1.71 -10.86
CA GLU A 41 -10.80 2.41 -11.31
C GLU A 41 -11.57 3.08 -10.16
N ASN A 42 -11.55 2.47 -8.98
CA ASN A 42 -12.30 2.92 -7.81
C ASN A 42 -11.53 3.94 -6.95
N THR A 43 -10.23 4.10 -7.16
CA THR A 43 -9.38 4.90 -6.28
C THR A 43 -8.57 5.91 -7.10
N PRO A 44 -8.93 7.21 -7.05
CA PRO A 44 -8.42 8.23 -7.96
C PRO A 44 -6.93 8.55 -7.76
N PHE A 45 -6.39 8.29 -6.57
CA PHE A 45 -4.96 8.33 -6.32
C PHE A 45 -4.55 7.22 -5.35
N ILE A 46 -3.39 6.65 -5.59
CA ILE A 46 -2.73 5.68 -4.71
C ILE A 46 -1.32 6.18 -4.46
N VAL A 47 -0.95 6.31 -3.21
CA VAL A 47 0.43 6.52 -2.78
C VAL A 47 0.85 5.33 -1.93
N GLN A 48 1.97 4.73 -2.26
CA GLN A 48 2.50 3.56 -1.57
C GLN A 48 3.86 3.89 -0.95
N PHE A 49 3.99 3.58 0.33
CA PHE A 49 5.23 3.69 1.10
C PHE A 49 5.75 2.30 1.44
N HIS A 50 7.05 2.08 1.25
CA HIS A 50 7.73 0.86 1.67
C HIS A 50 9.13 1.17 2.19
N SER A 51 9.63 0.38 3.13
CA SER A 51 11.01 0.53 3.60
C SER A 51 11.88 -0.62 3.10
N GLU A 52 13.09 -0.31 2.63
CA GLU A 52 14.12 -1.32 2.33
C GLU A 52 14.47 -2.16 3.57
N SER A 53 14.33 -1.59 4.77
CA SER A 53 14.60 -2.28 6.03
C SER A 53 13.36 -2.92 6.68
N ASP A 54 12.25 -3.06 5.95
CA ASP A 54 11.06 -3.75 6.46
C ASP A 54 11.39 -5.23 6.72
N HIS A 55 11.31 -5.64 7.98
CA HIS A 55 11.68 -6.98 8.43
C HIS A 55 10.52 -8.00 8.31
N LEU A 56 9.31 -7.53 8.00
CA LEU A 56 8.12 -8.36 7.83
C LEU A 56 7.79 -8.57 6.36
N VAL A 57 7.92 -7.50 5.55
CA VAL A 57 7.57 -7.54 4.13
C VAL A 57 8.78 -7.14 3.27
N PRO A 58 9.40 -8.08 2.54
CA PRO A 58 10.51 -7.77 1.65
C PRO A 58 10.19 -6.65 0.67
N VAL A 59 11.14 -5.75 0.43
CA VAL A 59 10.93 -4.56 -0.41
C VAL A 59 10.54 -4.90 -1.85
N GLU A 60 10.97 -6.06 -2.36
CA GLU A 60 10.60 -6.59 -3.67
C GLU A 60 9.10 -6.84 -3.78
N VAL A 61 8.44 -7.28 -2.71
CA VAL A 61 6.99 -7.47 -2.66
C VAL A 61 6.29 -6.12 -2.74
N GLY A 62 6.79 -5.11 -2.02
CA GLY A 62 6.29 -3.73 -2.11
C GLY A 62 6.39 -3.19 -3.54
N ARG A 63 7.56 -3.33 -4.18
CA ARG A 63 7.78 -2.93 -5.58
C ARG A 63 6.84 -3.67 -6.55
N GLU A 64 6.56 -4.95 -6.30
CA GLU A 64 5.61 -5.72 -7.10
C GLU A 64 4.18 -5.16 -6.99
N VAL A 65 3.71 -4.89 -5.77
CA VAL A 65 2.40 -4.27 -5.54
C VAL A 65 2.29 -2.94 -6.28
N ALA A 66 3.34 -2.10 -6.20
CA ALA A 66 3.38 -0.82 -6.89
C ALA A 66 3.30 -0.98 -8.42
N ARG A 67 3.97 -1.99 -8.97
CA ARG A 67 3.89 -2.34 -10.40
C ARG A 67 2.48 -2.78 -10.80
N LEU A 68 1.82 -3.62 -10.00
CA LEU A 68 0.46 -4.11 -10.27
C LEU A 68 -0.58 -2.99 -10.19
N LEU A 69 -0.40 -2.04 -9.27
CA LEU A 69 -1.23 -0.86 -9.07
C LEU A 69 -0.84 0.34 -9.95
N SER A 70 0.10 0.18 -10.89
CA SER A 70 0.52 1.28 -11.76
C SER A 70 -0.64 1.82 -12.63
N PRO A 71 -0.78 3.16 -12.78
CA PRO A 71 0.08 4.19 -12.18
C PRO A 71 -0.20 4.41 -10.67
N THR A 72 0.87 4.45 -9.87
CA THR A 72 0.85 4.76 -8.43
C THR A 72 2.08 5.58 -8.07
N GLU A 73 1.99 6.48 -7.09
CA GLU A 73 3.17 7.14 -6.52
C GLU A 73 3.80 6.18 -5.51
N TYR A 74 5.03 5.71 -5.78
CA TYR A 74 5.76 4.80 -4.90
C TYR A 74 6.93 5.52 -4.25
N ILE A 75 6.97 5.50 -2.92
CA ILE A 75 7.98 6.14 -2.08
C ILE A 75 8.67 5.06 -1.27
N GLU A 76 9.95 4.84 -1.57
CA GLU A 76 10.78 3.88 -0.88
C GLU A 76 11.72 4.60 0.10
N THR A 77 11.76 4.15 1.35
CA THR A 77 12.65 4.68 2.38
C THR A 77 13.69 3.65 2.79
N LYS A 78 14.83 4.09 3.32
CA LYS A 78 15.91 3.16 3.64
C LYS A 78 15.74 2.42 4.97
N ASN A 79 15.35 3.13 6.04
CA ASN A 79 15.53 2.66 7.42
C ASN A 79 14.32 2.96 8.32
N ASP A 80 13.09 2.77 7.81
CA ASP A 80 11.86 3.00 8.58
C ASP A 80 11.17 1.71 9.03
N GLY A 81 11.75 0.56 8.69
CA GLY A 81 11.21 -0.75 9.07
C GLY A 81 9.78 -0.93 8.58
N HIS A 82 8.93 -1.52 9.43
CA HIS A 82 7.51 -1.68 9.15
C HIS A 82 6.67 -0.45 9.57
N PHE A 83 7.28 0.74 9.63
CA PHE A 83 6.63 2.02 9.98
C PHE A 83 5.91 2.05 11.35
N GLN A 84 6.38 1.29 12.34
CA GLN A 84 5.75 1.18 13.67
C GLN A 84 6.39 2.03 14.77
N ALA A 85 7.57 2.63 14.52
CA ALA A 85 8.43 3.14 15.59
C ALA A 85 8.32 4.65 15.88
N LYS A 86 7.84 5.46 14.93
CA LYS A 86 7.81 6.92 15.05
C LYS A 86 6.62 7.53 14.31
N LYS A 87 6.49 8.84 14.38
CA LYS A 87 5.54 9.62 13.56
C LYS A 87 6.06 9.77 12.13
N TYR A 88 5.18 9.64 11.14
CA TYR A 88 5.49 9.74 9.72
C TYR A 88 4.61 10.80 9.04
N ASP A 89 5.07 12.05 9.07
CA ASP A 89 4.33 13.18 8.48
C ASP A 89 4.15 13.04 6.95
N MET A 90 5.01 12.26 6.30
CA MET A 90 4.90 11.95 4.87
C MET A 90 3.54 11.33 4.47
N PHE A 91 2.87 10.61 5.38
CA PHE A 91 1.55 10.05 5.11
C PHE A 91 0.49 11.14 5.03
N THR A 92 0.51 12.08 5.98
CA THR A 92 -0.38 13.24 5.96
C THR A 92 -0.06 14.19 4.82
N ASP A 93 1.22 14.37 4.49
CA ASP A 93 1.65 15.20 3.35
C ASP A 93 1.13 14.62 2.03
N ALA A 94 1.21 13.30 1.84
CA ALA A 94 0.65 12.63 0.67
C ALA A 94 -0.87 12.79 0.58
N ILE A 95 -1.56 12.71 1.72
CA ILE A 95 -3.01 12.97 1.79
C ILE A 95 -3.31 14.41 1.37
N LEU A 96 -2.63 15.40 1.94
CA LEU A 96 -2.87 16.82 1.64
C LEU A 96 -2.50 17.19 0.19
N LYS A 97 -1.46 16.56 -0.36
CA LYS A 97 -1.02 16.77 -1.74
C LYS A 97 -2.06 16.30 -2.77
N HIS A 98 -2.70 15.15 -2.53
CA HIS A 98 -3.58 14.50 -3.51
C HIS A 98 -5.07 14.61 -3.19
N GLY A 99 -5.39 14.77 -1.91
CA GLY A 99 -6.75 14.93 -1.44
C GLY A 99 -7.33 16.25 -1.92
N LYS A 100 -8.55 16.19 -2.48
CA LYS A 100 -9.34 17.37 -2.77
C LYS A 100 -10.16 17.70 -1.53
N PHE A 101 -9.51 18.29 -0.54
CA PHE A 101 -10.20 18.83 0.63
C PHE A 101 -10.72 20.21 0.26
N GLU A 102 -12.03 20.33 0.07
CA GLU A 102 -12.67 21.64 -0.02
C GLU A 102 -12.56 22.32 1.35
N SER A 103 -12.08 23.57 1.36
CA SER A 103 -11.99 24.44 2.53
C SER A 103 -13.33 25.08 2.85
#